data_AF-A0A3P7IP64-F1
#
_entry.id   AF-A0A3P7IP64-F1
#
_cell.length_a   1.000
_cell.length_b   1.000
_cell.length_c   1.000
_cell.angle_alpha   90.00
_cell.angle_beta   90.00
_cell.angle_gamma   90.00
#
_symmetry.space_group_name_H-M   'P 1'
#
loop_
_entity.id
_entity.type
_entity.pdbx_description
1 polymer ?
#
loop_
_entity_poly.entity_id
_entity_poly.type
_entity_poly.pdbx_seq_one_letter_code
_entity_poly.pdbx_strand_id
1 'polypeptide(L)'
;MQVFGKVALDDATQIHRNNNFHSFFAAVLVLFRSATGEAWQEVMLSCSDREDVRCDPLSDDYKRDREARCGVNFAYPYFISFFMLCSFLVINLFVAVIMDNFDYLTRDWSILGPHHLEEFVRLWSEYDPDAKGKLTLIKHLDVVTLLRKISPPLGFGKLCPHRLACK
;
A
#
# COMPACT_ATOMS: atom_id res chain seq x y z
N MET A 1 -21.31 12.39 10.27
CA MET A 1 -22.60 11.89 10.80
C MET A 1 -23.46 12.99 11.40
N GLN A 2 -23.02 13.76 12.40
CA GLN A 2 -23.86 14.83 12.97
C GLN A 2 -24.22 15.95 11.97
N VAL A 3 -23.30 16.25 11.04
CA VAL A 3 -23.45 17.35 10.08
C VAL A 3 -24.30 16.94 8.86
N PHE A 4 -24.04 15.77 8.28
CA PHE A 4 -24.69 15.30 7.04
C PHE A 4 -25.68 14.16 7.23
N GLY A 5 -25.86 13.65 8.46
CA GLY A 5 -26.69 12.47 8.73
C GLY A 5 -28.19 12.73 8.66
N LYS A 6 -28.62 13.98 8.52
CA LYS A 6 -30.02 14.39 8.39
C LYS A 6 -30.47 14.59 6.94
N VAL A 7 -29.55 14.45 5.98
CA VAL A 7 -29.87 14.56 4.54
C VAL A 7 -30.75 13.37 4.14
N ALA A 8 -31.81 13.65 3.39
CA ALA A 8 -32.73 12.65 2.87
C ALA A 8 -32.02 11.73 1.88
N LEU A 9 -32.48 10.47 1.84
CA LEU A 9 -32.03 9.50 0.86
C LEU A 9 -32.90 9.65 -0.40
N ASP A 10 -32.28 9.99 -1.52
CA ASP A 10 -32.93 10.09 -2.82
C ASP A 10 -32.09 9.36 -3.87
N ASP A 11 -32.71 8.38 -4.55
CA ASP A 11 -32.08 7.56 -5.58
C ASP A 11 -31.67 8.38 -6.82
N ALA A 12 -32.22 9.58 -7.00
CA ALA A 12 -31.80 10.52 -8.05
C ALA A 12 -30.52 11.30 -7.70
N THR A 13 -30.11 11.31 -6.43
CA THR A 13 -28.94 12.06 -5.94
C THR A 13 -27.78 11.12 -5.63
N GLN A 14 -26.60 11.68 -5.33
CA GLN A 14 -25.47 10.88 -4.85
C GLN A 14 -25.67 10.37 -3.41
N ILE A 15 -26.67 10.87 -2.68
CA ILE A 15 -26.98 10.43 -1.32
C ILE A 15 -28.21 9.52 -1.36
N HIS A 16 -27.95 8.22 -1.40
CA HIS A 16 -28.98 7.19 -1.55
C HIS A 16 -28.74 6.04 -0.55
N ARG A 17 -29.57 5.00 -0.60
CA ARG A 17 -29.53 3.89 0.38
C ARG A 17 -28.16 3.22 0.54
N ASN A 18 -27.32 3.21 -0.49
CA ASN A 18 -25.98 2.59 -0.43
C ASN A 18 -24.85 3.62 -0.21
N ASN A 19 -25.14 4.92 -0.26
CA ASN A 19 -24.16 5.99 -0.12
C ASN A 19 -24.72 7.07 0.79
N ASN A 20 -24.57 6.92 2.11
CA ASN A 20 -25.18 7.82 3.09
C ASN A 20 -24.35 8.02 4.36
N PHE A 21 -24.75 9.02 5.14
CA PHE A 21 -24.09 9.42 6.39
C PHE A 21 -24.91 9.07 7.65
N HIS A 22 -25.90 8.18 7.54
CA HIS A 22 -26.80 7.79 8.64
C HIS A 22 -26.12 6.88 9.64
N SER A 23 -25.27 5.96 9.16
CA SER A 23 -24.51 5.03 10.00
C SER A 23 -23.01 5.25 9.87
N PHE A 24 -22.26 4.82 10.89
CA PHE A 24 -20.80 4.99 10.92
C PHE A 24 -20.12 4.31 9.75
N PHE A 25 -20.44 3.03 9.52
CA PHE A 25 -19.83 2.26 8.45
C PHE A 25 -20.21 2.76 7.06
N ALA A 26 -21.45 3.20 6.87
CA ALA A 26 -21.85 3.83 5.60
C ALA A 26 -21.09 5.13 5.36
N ALA A 27 -20.95 5.98 6.38
CA ALA A 27 -20.18 7.21 6.29
C ALA A 27 -18.71 6.94 5.94
N VAL A 28 -18.09 5.92 6.55
CA VAL A 28 -16.73 5.49 6.21
C VAL A 28 -16.64 5.02 4.76
N LEU A 29 -17.64 4.28 4.26
CA LEU A 29 -17.68 3.85 2.87
C LEU A 29 -17.76 5.04 1.91
N VAL A 30 -18.56 6.06 2.22
CA VAL A 30 -18.63 7.30 1.42
C VAL A 30 -17.30 8.04 1.42
N LEU A 31 -16.63 8.11 2.57
CA LEU A 31 -15.31 8.73 2.68
C LEU A 31 -14.23 7.94 1.94
N PHE A 32 -14.30 6.61 1.98
CA PHE A 32 -13.41 5.74 1.22
C PHE A 32 -13.61 5.93 -0.29
N ARG A 33 -14.86 5.97 -0.75
CA ARG A 33 -15.21 6.31 -2.13
C ARG A 33 -14.70 7.70 -2.52
N SER A 34 -14.79 8.67 -1.60
CA SER A 34 -14.28 10.01 -1.83
C SER A 34 -12.74 10.04 -1.90
N ALA A 35 -12.07 9.21 -1.11
CA ALA A 35 -10.62 9.06 -1.11
C ALA A 35 -10.06 8.44 -2.40
N THR A 36 -10.82 7.55 -3.06
CA THR A 36 -10.46 7.02 -4.39
C THR A 36 -10.72 8.02 -5.51
N GLY A 37 -11.30 9.18 -5.21
CA GLY A 37 -11.63 10.23 -6.19
C GLY A 37 -12.90 9.95 -6.97
N GLU A 38 -13.71 8.96 -6.57
CA GLU A 38 -14.93 8.61 -7.30
C GLU A 38 -16.09 9.55 -6.96
N ALA A 39 -16.43 10.44 -7.90
CA ALA A 39 -17.59 11.34 -7.82
C ALA A 39 -17.71 12.16 -6.53
N TRP A 40 -16.59 12.39 -5.83
CA TRP A 40 -16.58 13.06 -4.52
C TRP A 40 -17.12 14.50 -4.59
N GLN A 41 -16.93 15.17 -5.73
CA GLN A 41 -17.49 16.50 -5.98
C GLN A 41 -19.02 16.47 -6.01
N GLU A 42 -19.63 15.40 -6.53
CA GLU A 42 -21.09 15.29 -6.57
C GLU A 42 -21.64 14.94 -5.19
N VAL A 43 -20.95 14.08 -4.43
CA VAL A 43 -21.27 13.82 -3.02
C VAL A 43 -21.21 15.11 -2.20
N MET A 44 -20.19 15.94 -2.41
CA MET A 44 -20.06 17.25 -1.77
C MET A 44 -21.23 18.16 -2.12
N LEU A 45 -21.65 18.20 -3.39
CA LEU A 45 -22.78 19.00 -3.84
C LEU A 45 -24.11 18.49 -3.29
N SER A 46 -24.30 17.19 -3.15
CA SER A 46 -25.49 16.60 -2.52
C SER A 46 -25.54 16.78 -1.00
N CYS A 47 -24.48 17.34 -0.39
CA CYS A 47 -24.42 17.69 1.02
C CYS A 47 -24.34 19.21 1.26
N SER A 48 -24.24 20.02 0.21
CA SER A 48 -24.17 21.47 0.31
C SER A 48 -25.56 22.10 0.42
N ASP A 49 -25.61 23.37 0.84
CA ASP A 49 -26.87 24.11 0.97
C ASP A 49 -27.44 24.45 -0.41
N ARG A 50 -28.14 23.48 -1.00
CA ARG A 50 -28.82 23.58 -2.30
C ARG A 50 -30.28 23.17 -2.18
N GLU A 51 -31.08 23.59 -3.16
CA GLU A 51 -32.53 23.40 -3.14
C GLU A 51 -32.95 21.93 -3.29
N ASP A 52 -32.09 21.10 -3.87
CA ASP A 52 -32.25 19.65 -4.04
C ASP A 52 -31.99 18.86 -2.76
N VAL A 53 -31.30 19.46 -1.76
CA VAL A 53 -30.88 18.76 -0.54
C VAL A 53 -31.94 18.89 0.56
N ARG A 54 -32.87 17.93 0.58
CA ARG A 54 -33.96 17.86 1.55
C ARG A 54 -33.54 17.16 2.84
N CYS A 55 -34.21 17.51 3.94
CA CYS A 55 -34.10 16.77 5.20
C CYS A 55 -34.84 15.42 5.14
N ASP A 56 -34.30 14.41 5.80
CA ASP A 56 -34.93 13.11 5.99
C ASP A 56 -36.30 13.28 6.69
N PRO A 57 -37.39 12.65 6.21
CA PRO A 57 -38.70 12.64 6.88
C PRO A 57 -38.70 12.27 8.37
N LEU A 58 -37.72 11.46 8.81
CA LEU A 58 -37.57 11.06 10.21
C LEU A 58 -36.87 12.11 11.08
N SER A 59 -36.20 13.09 10.47
CA SER A 59 -35.49 14.15 11.17
C SER A 59 -36.43 15.16 11.83
N ASP A 60 -35.99 15.76 12.94
CA ASP A 60 -36.81 16.75 13.66
C ASP A 60 -36.94 18.07 12.89
N ASP A 61 -35.95 18.40 12.05
CA ASP A 61 -35.97 19.59 11.19
C ASP A 61 -37.08 19.46 10.13
N TYR A 62 -37.26 18.27 9.53
CA TYR A 62 -38.37 18.00 8.61
C TYR A 62 -39.74 18.03 9.30
N LYS A 63 -39.84 17.55 10.54
CA LYS A 63 -41.10 17.59 11.32
C LYS A 63 -41.52 19.02 11.66
N ARG A 64 -40.54 19.91 11.85
CA ARG A 64 -40.77 21.32 12.13
C ARG A 64 -41.13 22.10 10.87
N ASP A 65 -40.46 21.81 9.77
CA ASP A 65 -40.70 22.43 8.46
C ASP A 65 -40.47 21.41 7.34
N ARG A 66 -41.53 21.13 6.56
CA ARG A 66 -41.50 20.13 5.48
C ARG A 66 -40.63 20.56 4.29
N GLU A 67 -40.33 21.86 4.19
CA GLU A 67 -39.47 22.43 3.15
C GLU A 67 -38.05 22.73 3.69
N ALA A 68 -37.74 22.29 4.92
CA ALA A 68 -36.43 22.45 5.51
C ALA A 68 -35.33 21.82 4.63
N ARG A 69 -34.28 22.60 4.41
CA ARG A 69 -33.05 22.16 3.74
C ARG A 69 -32.06 21.72 4.82
N CYS A 70 -31.46 20.54 4.62
CA CYS A 70 -30.47 19.98 5.55
C CYS A 70 -29.04 20.05 5.01
N GLY A 71 -28.85 20.67 3.84
CA GLY A 71 -27.54 20.95 3.29
C GLY A 71 -26.79 22.01 4.10
N VAL A 72 -25.46 21.90 4.18
CA VAL A 72 -24.63 22.90 4.86
C VAL A 72 -23.50 23.39 3.96
N ASN A 73 -23.28 24.70 3.94
CA ASN A 73 -22.15 25.30 3.21
C ASN A 73 -20.78 24.88 3.77
N PHE A 74 -20.74 24.32 4.98
CA PHE A 74 -19.54 23.70 5.54
C PHE A 74 -19.09 22.43 4.77
N ALA A 75 -19.94 21.87 3.89
CA ALA A 75 -19.58 20.74 3.03
C ALA A 75 -18.35 21.04 2.15
N TYR A 76 -18.27 22.24 1.56
CA TYR A 76 -17.17 22.61 0.67
C TYR A 76 -15.79 22.53 1.35
N PRO A 77 -15.52 23.27 2.44
CA PRO A 77 -14.22 23.18 3.11
C PRO A 77 -13.96 21.79 3.70
N TYR A 78 -15.00 21.06 4.14
CA TYR A 78 -14.85 19.70 4.67
C TYR A 78 -14.32 18.72 3.63
N PHE A 79 -14.98 18.60 2.47
CA PHE A 79 -14.58 17.65 1.43
C PHE A 79 -13.26 18.04 0.76
N ILE A 80 -13.02 19.34 0.52
CA ILE A 80 -11.76 19.82 -0.08
C ILE A 80 -10.57 19.54 0.85
N SER A 81 -10.69 19.87 2.14
CA SER A 81 -9.60 19.60 3.10
C SER A 81 -9.37 18.11 3.30
N PHE A 82 -10.43 17.30 3.36
CA PHE A 82 -10.33 15.84 3.43
C PHE A 82 -9.61 15.27 2.21
N PHE A 83 -9.97 15.69 1.00
CA PHE A 83 -9.34 15.23 -0.23
C PHE A 83 -7.85 15.58 -0.30
N MET A 84 -7.50 16.81 0.09
CA MET A 84 -6.09 17.26 0.15
C MET A 84 -5.28 16.46 1.17
N LEU A 85 -5.81 16.28 2.39
CA LEU A 85 -5.14 15.49 3.44
C LEU A 85 -4.99 14.02 3.05
N CYS A 86 -6.04 13.42 2.49
CA CYS A 86 -6.00 12.03 2.05
C CYS A 86 -5.00 11.82 0.91
N SER A 87 -5.01 12.69 -0.10
CA SER A 87 -4.05 12.64 -1.20
C SER A 87 -2.61 12.76 -0.71
N PHE A 88 -2.35 13.68 0.24
CA PHE A 88 -1.03 13.82 0.87
C PHE A 88 -0.59 12.53 1.59
N LEU A 89 -1.49 11.92 2.39
CA LEU A 89 -1.19 10.67 3.08
C LEU A 89 -0.93 9.50 2.12
N VAL A 90 -1.75 9.36 1.07
CA VAL A 90 -1.59 8.30 0.07
C VAL A 90 -0.27 8.45 -0.68
N ILE A 91 0.08 9.67 -1.12
CA ILE A 91 1.36 9.94 -1.77
C ILE A 91 2.52 9.64 -0.83
N ASN A 92 2.46 10.07 0.43
CA ASN A 92 3.54 9.81 1.39
C ASN A 92 3.71 8.31 1.67
N LEU A 93 2.60 7.56 1.77
CA LEU A 93 2.64 6.12 1.91
C LEU A 93 3.25 5.46 0.67
N PHE A 94 2.87 5.91 -0.52
CA PHE A 94 3.43 5.42 -1.78
C PHE A 94 4.94 5.68 -1.88
N VAL A 95 5.39 6.88 -1.50
CA VAL A 95 6.81 7.24 -1.46
C VAL A 95 7.57 6.37 -0.46
N ALA A 96 7.03 6.14 0.74
CA ALA A 96 7.65 5.27 1.73
C ALA A 96 7.79 3.83 1.22
N VAL A 97 6.73 3.27 0.64
CA VAL A 97 6.75 1.93 0.04
C VAL A 97 7.74 1.87 -1.12
N ILE A 98 7.77 2.88 -2.00
CA ILE A 98 8.74 2.92 -3.09
C ILE A 98 10.16 3.00 -2.55
N MET A 99 10.45 3.82 -1.54
CA MET A 99 11.80 3.93 -0.96
C MET A 99 12.29 2.57 -0.42
N ASP A 100 11.44 1.85 0.30
CA ASP A 100 11.77 0.50 0.80
C ASP A 100 11.97 -0.51 -0.34
N ASN A 101 11.24 -0.34 -1.44
CA ASN A 101 11.37 -1.18 -2.64
C ASN A 101 12.46 -0.68 -3.62
N PHE A 102 12.94 0.55 -3.46
CA PHE A 102 13.91 1.15 -4.35
C PHE A 102 15.24 0.41 -4.22
N ASP A 103 15.65 0.09 -3.00
CA ASP A 103 16.82 -0.76 -2.74
C ASP A 103 16.71 -2.16 -3.37
N TYR A 104 15.51 -2.67 -3.64
CA TYR A 104 15.29 -3.90 -4.41
C TYR A 104 15.34 -3.66 -5.93
N LEU A 105 14.71 -2.58 -6.39
CA LEU A 105 14.58 -2.24 -7.83
C LEU A 105 15.87 -1.67 -8.44
N THR A 106 16.66 -0.94 -7.66
CA THR A 106 17.96 -0.35 -8.05
C THR A 106 19.15 -1.06 -7.45
N ARG A 107 18.94 -2.20 -6.76
CA ARG A 107 20.08 -3.08 -6.47
C ARG A 107 20.63 -3.52 -7.80
N ASP A 108 21.80 -2.99 -8.14
CA ASP A 108 22.57 -3.41 -9.29
C ASP A 108 22.78 -4.92 -9.21
N TRP A 109 21.91 -5.67 -9.91
CA TRP A 109 21.99 -7.12 -10.10
C TRP A 109 23.29 -7.53 -10.81
N SER A 110 24.15 -6.58 -11.15
CA SER A 110 25.40 -6.75 -11.88
C SER A 110 26.57 -7.26 -11.02
N ILE A 111 26.51 -7.22 -9.68
CA ILE A 111 27.65 -7.62 -8.84
C ILE A 111 27.38 -8.84 -7.95
N LEU A 112 26.22 -8.96 -7.28
CA LEU A 112 25.92 -10.13 -6.44
C LEU A 112 24.41 -10.28 -6.17
N GLY A 113 23.71 -11.02 -7.03
CA GLY A 113 22.28 -11.30 -6.84
C GLY A 113 22.01 -12.44 -5.83
N PRO A 114 20.81 -12.47 -5.22
CA PRO A 114 20.36 -13.55 -4.33
C PRO A 114 20.46 -14.95 -4.97
N HIS A 115 20.33 -15.06 -6.30
CA HIS A 115 20.49 -16.31 -7.04
C HIS A 115 21.89 -16.93 -6.90
N HIS A 116 22.96 -16.12 -6.85
CA HIS A 116 24.31 -16.64 -6.63
C HIS A 116 24.50 -17.12 -5.19
N LEU A 117 23.82 -16.50 -4.22
CA LEU A 117 23.85 -16.92 -2.81
C LEU A 117 23.12 -18.24 -2.61
N GLU A 118 21.99 -18.45 -3.30
CA GLU A 118 21.27 -19.73 -3.30
C GLU A 118 22.10 -20.85 -3.92
N GLU A 119 22.83 -20.58 -5.01
CA GLU A 119 23.77 -21.54 -5.61
C GLU A 119 24.89 -21.91 -4.62
N PHE A 120 25.44 -20.93 -3.90
CA PHE A 120 26.43 -21.16 -2.84
C PHE A 120 25.86 -22.03 -1.72
N VAL A 121 24.68 -21.72 -1.19
CA VAL A 121 24.05 -22.49 -0.10
C VAL A 121 23.74 -23.92 -0.54
N ARG A 122 23.27 -24.11 -1.77
CA ARG A 122 23.04 -25.45 -2.32
C ARG A 122 24.32 -26.27 -2.38
N LEU A 123 25.40 -25.70 -2.95
CA LEU A 123 26.69 -26.39 -3.00
C LEU A 123 27.29 -26.60 -1.62
N TRP A 124 27.09 -25.67 -0.69
CA TRP A 124 27.52 -25.79 0.71
C TRP A 124 26.81 -26.93 1.44
N SER A 125 25.52 -27.14 1.17
CA SER A 125 24.74 -28.22 1.80
C SER A 125 25.26 -29.63 1.48
N GLU A 126 25.98 -29.82 0.37
CA GLU A 126 26.64 -31.09 0.04
C GLU A 126 27.84 -31.37 0.98
N TYR A 127 28.46 -30.34 1.55
CA TYR A 127 29.66 -30.46 2.40
C TYR A 127 29.38 -30.32 3.90
N ASP A 128 28.32 -29.60 4.31
CA ASP A 128 27.88 -29.49 5.71
C ASP A 128 26.38 -29.82 5.84
N PRO A 129 26.00 -31.12 5.77
CA PRO A 129 24.60 -31.55 5.86
C PRO A 129 23.97 -31.36 7.24
N ASP A 130 24.78 -31.23 8.30
CA ASP A 130 24.32 -31.07 9.68
C ASP A 130 24.19 -29.59 10.10
N ALA A 131 24.43 -28.64 9.19
CA ALA A 131 24.41 -27.19 9.45
C ALA A 131 25.22 -26.79 10.71
N LYS A 132 26.35 -27.47 10.94
CA LYS A 132 27.15 -27.29 12.16
C LYS A 132 27.90 -25.95 12.17
N GLY A 133 27.91 -25.22 11.05
CA GLY A 133 28.42 -23.85 10.94
C GLY A 133 29.93 -23.74 11.19
N LYS A 134 30.61 -24.89 11.28
CA LYS A 134 32.03 -24.99 11.58
C LYS A 134 32.75 -25.50 10.34
N LEU A 135 33.50 -24.59 9.73
CA LEU A 135 34.53 -24.82 8.71
C LEU A 135 35.71 -25.67 9.25
N THR A 136 35.47 -26.54 10.23
CA THR A 136 36.48 -27.27 11.01
C THR A 136 36.58 -28.74 10.62
N LEU A 137 35.74 -29.20 9.68
CA LEU A 137 35.70 -30.59 9.19
C LEU A 137 35.98 -30.73 7.67
N ILE A 138 36.36 -29.63 7.01
CA ILE A 138 36.69 -29.60 5.59
C ILE A 138 38.21 -29.47 5.50
N LYS A 139 38.91 -30.47 4.95
CA LYS A 139 40.35 -30.35 4.68
C LYS A 139 40.56 -29.13 3.78
N HIS A 140 41.66 -28.40 3.94
CA HIS A 140 41.96 -27.20 3.12
C HIS A 140 41.85 -27.45 1.60
N LEU A 141 41.98 -28.70 1.16
CA LEU A 141 41.80 -29.16 -0.22
C LEU A 141 40.34 -29.09 -0.73
N ASP A 142 39.38 -29.32 0.15
CA ASP A 142 37.95 -29.40 -0.19
C ASP A 142 37.32 -28.00 -0.33
N VAL A 143 37.89 -26.99 0.36
CA VAL A 143 37.52 -25.58 0.19
C VAL A 143 37.93 -25.06 -1.21
N VAL A 144 39.13 -25.41 -1.67
CA VAL A 144 39.63 -24.99 -3.00
C VAL A 144 38.82 -25.64 -4.13
N THR A 145 38.40 -26.90 -3.95
CA THR A 145 37.53 -27.58 -4.91
C THR A 145 36.11 -27.04 -4.91
N LEU A 146 35.56 -26.63 -3.76
CA LEU A 146 34.28 -25.94 -3.65
C LEU A 146 34.31 -24.57 -4.37
N LEU A 147 35.32 -23.73 -4.10
CA LEU A 147 35.46 -22.40 -4.72
C LEU A 147 35.67 -22.45 -6.24
N ARG A 148 36.16 -23.57 -6.78
CA ARG A 148 36.25 -23.84 -8.23
C ARG A 148 34.92 -24.26 -8.86
N LYS A 149 34.01 -24.86 -8.09
CA LYS A 149 32.68 -25.26 -8.57
C LYS A 149 31.72 -24.09 -8.67
N ILE A 150 31.87 -23.08 -7.80
CA ILE A 150 31.05 -21.87 -7.79
C ILE A 150 31.49 -20.94 -8.93
N SER A 151 30.54 -20.44 -9.71
CA SER A 151 30.78 -19.51 -10.81
C SER A 151 31.15 -18.10 -10.29
N PRO A 152 31.95 -17.29 -11.03
CA PRO A 152 32.13 -15.87 -10.69
C PRO A 152 30.75 -15.19 -10.65
N PRO A 153 30.43 -14.32 -9.67
CA PRO A 153 31.31 -13.51 -8.80
C PRO A 153 31.64 -14.06 -7.39
N LEU A 154 30.99 -15.13 -6.91
CA LEU A 154 31.26 -15.73 -5.58
C LEU A 154 32.39 -16.75 -5.58
N GLY A 155 32.65 -17.38 -6.72
CA GLY A 155 33.70 -18.38 -6.88
C GLY A 155 34.65 -18.03 -8.02
N PHE A 156 35.59 -18.92 -8.27
CA PHE A 156 36.60 -18.73 -9.31
C PHE A 156 36.18 -19.31 -10.67
N GLY A 157 35.13 -20.13 -10.72
CA GLY A 157 34.71 -20.86 -11.90
C GLY A 157 35.66 -22.00 -12.30
N LYS A 158 35.17 -22.88 -13.18
CA LYS A 158 35.85 -24.12 -13.58
C LYS A 158 37.21 -23.92 -14.28
N LEU A 159 37.48 -22.72 -14.79
CA LEU A 159 38.69 -22.37 -15.57
C LEU A 159 39.80 -21.70 -14.74
N CYS A 160 39.64 -21.54 -13.43
CA CYS A 160 40.63 -20.81 -12.63
C CYS A 160 41.94 -21.60 -12.42
N PRO A 161 43.12 -21.03 -12.76
CA PRO A 161 44.41 -21.66 -12.53
C PRO A 161 44.70 -21.83 -11.04
N HIS A 162 45.30 -22.95 -10.66
CA HIS A 162 45.56 -23.33 -9.25
C HIS A 162 46.39 -22.28 -8.49
N ARG A 163 47.20 -21.50 -9.21
CA ARG A 163 48.02 -20.42 -8.66
C ARG A 163 47.21 -19.20 -8.21
N LEU A 164 46.02 -18.98 -8.79
CA LEU A 164 45.16 -17.85 -8.43
C LEU A 164 44.20 -18.21 -7.29
N ALA A 165 43.80 -19.48 -7.19
CA ALA A 165 42.93 -19.98 -6.12
C ALA A 165 43.66 -20.31 -4.79
N CYS A 166 44.98 -20.52 -4.83
CA CYS A 166 45.79 -20.90 -3.66
C CYS A 166 46.89 -19.87 -3.30
N LYS A 167 46.75 -18.62 -3.76
CA LYS A 167 47.65 -17.52 -3.38
C LYS A 167 47.11 -16.83 -2.14
#